data_AF-A0A9X0LXJ5-F1
#
_entry.id   AF-A0A9X0LXJ5-F1
#
_cell.length_a   1.000
_cell.length_b   1.000
_cell.length_c   1.000
_cell.angle_alpha   90.00
_cell.angle_beta   90.00
_cell.angle_gamma   90.00
#
_symmetry.space_group_name_H-M   'P 1'
#
loop_
_entity.id
_entity.type
_entity.pdbx_description
1 polymer ?
#
loop_
_entity_poly.entity_id
_entity_poly.type
_entity_poly.pdbx_seq_one_letter_code
_entity_poly.pdbx_strand_id
1 'polypeptide(L)'
;MSLDIIAFDPLETENRKNKFEEKYGIPFEKFENDMFIPSKEDFFYYLHPQWLEKDTEVYKEMRKNAERTQDFAEVDSYHIGYGHFHFLRKELGELVGVIYNDEDIFNPSISYDNKLASTPLLNFFFHSDCDDIFTAHDVQISYEQFIKLCDKNKLQDKKAGKWGEEINRFLNFWQKSATQKLQWDFC
;
A
#
# COMPACT_ATOMS: atom_id res chain seq x y z
N MET A 1 -0.46 -16.95 -3.71
CA MET A 1 -0.49 -15.48 -3.78
C MET A 1 -1.12 -15.00 -2.47
N SER A 2 -0.64 -13.90 -1.92
CA SER A 2 -1.15 -13.18 -0.75
C SER A 2 -1.40 -11.74 -1.19
N LEU A 3 -2.19 -11.00 -0.44
CA LEU A 3 -2.24 -9.55 -0.55
C LEU A 3 -1.46 -8.99 0.65
N ASP A 4 -0.50 -8.14 0.36
CA ASP A 4 0.31 -7.46 1.35
C ASP A 4 -0.07 -5.98 1.36
N ILE A 5 -0.35 -5.43 2.54
CA ILE A 5 -0.61 -4.01 2.72
C ILE A 5 0.59 -3.43 3.46
N ILE A 6 1.43 -2.70 2.75
CA ILE A 6 2.66 -2.10 3.28
C ILE A 6 2.33 -0.68 3.75
N ALA A 7 2.56 -0.39 5.03
CA ALA A 7 2.34 0.93 5.61
C ALA A 7 3.66 1.68 5.78
N PHE A 8 3.80 2.84 5.16
CA PHE A 8 5.02 3.65 5.23
C PHE A 8 4.75 5.12 5.56
N ASP A 9 5.77 5.78 6.12
CA ASP A 9 5.74 7.22 6.33
C ASP A 9 5.98 7.95 4.99
N PRO A 10 4.98 8.66 4.45
CA PRO A 10 5.11 9.33 3.16
C PRO A 10 6.13 10.48 3.19
N LEU A 11 6.27 11.19 4.33
CA LEU A 11 7.21 12.30 4.46
C LEU A 11 8.64 11.81 4.55
N GLU A 12 8.88 10.75 5.32
CA GLU A 12 10.21 10.14 5.36
C GLU A 12 10.61 9.58 4.00
N THR A 13 9.66 8.92 3.31
CA THR A 13 9.87 8.38 1.96
C THR A 13 10.23 9.50 0.97
N GLU A 14 9.48 10.60 0.96
CA GLU A 14 9.77 11.77 0.13
C GLU A 14 11.14 12.38 0.48
N ASN A 15 11.48 12.51 1.77
CA ASN A 15 12.79 12.99 2.20
C ASN A 15 13.95 12.12 1.71
N ARG A 16 13.78 10.79 1.70
CA ARG A 16 14.79 9.86 1.16
C ARG A 16 14.95 10.02 -0.35
N LYS A 17 13.85 10.18 -1.08
CA LYS A 17 13.86 10.46 -2.53
C LYS A 17 14.54 11.79 -2.84
N ASN A 18 14.24 12.84 -2.09
CA ASN A 18 14.89 14.15 -2.24
C ASN A 18 16.40 14.06 -1.99
N LYS A 19 16.86 13.33 -0.96
CA LYS A 19 18.30 13.11 -0.71
C LYS A 19 18.98 12.33 -1.84
N PHE A 20 18.26 11.39 -2.47
CA PHE A 20 18.77 10.68 -3.63
C PHE A 20 18.97 11.65 -4.81
N GLU A 21 17.97 12.47 -5.10
CA GLU A 21 18.04 13.48 -6.15
C GLU A 21 19.13 14.53 -5.88
N GLU A 22 19.27 15.02 -4.64
CA GLU A 22 20.33 15.95 -4.24
C GLU A 22 21.74 15.36 -4.49
N LYS A 23 21.92 14.06 -4.23
CA LYS A 23 23.22 13.40 -4.38
C LYS A 23 23.57 13.15 -5.85
N TYR A 24 22.58 12.76 -6.67
CA TYR A 24 22.81 12.24 -8.01
C TYR A 24 22.36 13.18 -9.14
N GLY A 25 21.62 14.25 -8.82
CA GLY A 25 21.02 15.17 -9.79
C GLY A 25 19.95 14.52 -10.67
N ILE A 26 19.41 13.37 -10.25
CA ILE A 26 18.42 12.59 -11.00
C ILE A 26 17.25 12.25 -10.06
N PRO A 27 16.00 12.58 -10.43
CA PRO A 27 14.83 12.16 -9.65
C PRO A 27 14.79 10.65 -9.46
N PHE A 28 14.41 10.22 -8.27
CA PHE A 28 14.39 8.79 -7.91
C PHE A 28 13.50 7.96 -8.87
N GLU A 29 12.32 8.47 -9.23
CA GLU A 29 11.38 7.82 -10.15
C GLU A 29 11.98 7.61 -11.55
N LYS A 30 12.82 8.55 -11.99
CA LYS A 30 13.51 8.45 -13.28
C LYS A 30 14.63 7.42 -13.21
N PHE A 31 15.29 7.29 -12.07
CA PHE A 31 16.27 6.23 -11.85
C PHE A 31 15.63 4.84 -11.97
N GLU A 32 14.49 4.62 -11.30
CA GLU A 32 13.84 3.30 -11.29
C GLU A 32 13.23 2.90 -12.63
N ASN A 33 12.61 3.83 -13.35
CA ASN A 33 11.82 3.50 -14.54
C ASN A 33 12.59 3.68 -15.86
N ASP A 34 13.48 4.68 -15.92
CA ASP A 34 14.01 5.17 -17.20
C ASP A 34 15.53 5.07 -17.32
N MET A 35 16.24 4.75 -16.22
CA MET A 35 17.69 4.78 -16.24
C MET A 35 18.27 3.59 -16.98
N PHE A 36 19.00 3.92 -18.03
CA PHE A 36 19.70 2.98 -18.86
C PHE A 36 20.89 2.35 -18.10
N ILE A 37 21.01 1.02 -18.13
CA ILE A 37 22.08 0.27 -17.46
C ILE A 37 23.32 0.22 -18.37
N PRO A 38 24.48 0.79 -17.97
CA PRO A 38 25.69 0.76 -18.78
C PRO A 38 26.10 -0.66 -19.20
N SER A 39 26.29 -0.89 -20.50
CA SER A 39 26.69 -2.17 -21.08
C SER A 39 27.72 -2.00 -22.21
N LYS A 40 28.54 -3.04 -22.42
CA LYS A 40 29.48 -3.10 -23.56
C LYS A 40 28.78 -3.13 -24.91
N GLU A 41 27.53 -3.55 -24.93
CA GLU A 41 26.72 -3.71 -26.14
C GLU A 41 26.12 -2.38 -26.62
N ASP A 42 26.19 -1.33 -25.80
CA ASP A 42 25.64 -0.04 -26.16
C ASP A 42 26.56 0.71 -27.09
N PHE A 43 25.97 1.32 -28.11
CA PHE A 43 26.69 2.06 -29.13
C PHE A 43 27.68 3.09 -28.55
N PHE A 44 27.28 3.77 -27.47
CA PHE A 44 28.14 4.75 -26.79
C PHE A 44 29.37 4.10 -26.14
N TYR A 45 29.20 3.04 -25.34
CA TYR A 45 30.31 2.37 -24.66
C TYR A 45 31.15 1.50 -25.59
N TYR A 46 30.58 1.05 -26.70
CA TYR A 46 31.32 0.46 -27.80
C TYR A 46 32.32 1.47 -28.40
N LEU A 47 31.90 2.72 -28.60
CA LEU A 47 32.76 3.79 -29.11
C LEU A 47 33.69 4.41 -28.05
N HIS A 48 33.30 4.34 -26.77
CA HIS A 48 34.00 4.96 -25.65
C HIS A 48 34.16 3.99 -24.46
N PRO A 49 34.89 2.87 -24.62
CA PRO A 49 34.98 1.83 -23.60
C PRO A 49 35.63 2.31 -22.29
N GLN A 50 36.44 3.36 -22.35
CA GLN A 50 37.09 3.95 -21.18
C GLN A 50 36.12 4.57 -20.16
N TRP A 51 34.86 4.84 -20.54
CA TRP A 51 33.85 5.40 -19.63
C TRP A 51 32.99 4.32 -18.98
N LEU A 52 32.93 3.12 -19.58
CA LEU A 52 32.04 2.05 -19.13
C LEU A 52 32.28 1.64 -17.67
N GLU A 53 33.54 1.44 -17.28
CA GLU A 53 33.88 0.97 -15.93
C GLU A 53 33.40 1.97 -14.87
N LYS A 54 33.76 3.25 -15.05
CA LYS A 54 33.36 4.34 -14.16
C LYS A 54 31.85 4.50 -14.08
N ASP A 55 31.15 4.53 -15.22
CA ASP A 55 29.71 4.76 -15.25
C ASP A 55 28.94 3.55 -14.68
N THR A 56 29.47 2.33 -14.86
CA THR A 56 28.94 1.12 -14.21
C THR A 56 29.10 1.18 -12.69
N GLU A 57 30.23 1.66 -12.18
CA GLU A 57 30.43 1.84 -10.73
C GLU A 57 29.43 2.85 -10.15
N VAL A 58 29.26 3.99 -10.81
CA VAL A 58 28.28 5.02 -10.42
C VAL A 58 26.86 4.45 -10.45
N TYR A 59 26.48 3.73 -11.52
CA TYR A 59 25.18 3.07 -11.61
C TYR A 59 24.95 2.08 -10.46
N LYS A 60 25.94 1.24 -10.15
CA LYS A 60 25.86 0.29 -9.02
C LYS A 60 25.71 0.99 -7.67
N GLU A 61 26.41 2.10 -7.47
CA GLU A 61 26.26 2.90 -6.26
C GLU A 61 24.86 3.52 -6.17
N MET A 62 24.35 4.07 -7.27
CA MET A 62 22.98 4.58 -7.36
C MET A 62 21.98 3.47 -7.04
N ARG A 63 22.09 2.29 -7.66
CA ARG A 63 21.19 1.15 -7.40
C ARG A 63 21.18 0.75 -5.93
N LYS A 64 22.35 0.64 -5.30
CA LYS A 64 22.43 0.33 -3.86
C LYS A 64 21.78 1.39 -2.97
N ASN A 65 21.83 2.66 -3.36
CA ASN A 65 21.15 3.73 -2.62
C ASN A 65 19.67 3.79 -2.94
N ALA A 66 19.27 3.49 -4.17
CA ALA A 66 17.88 3.36 -4.57
C ALA A 66 17.20 2.22 -3.81
N GLU A 67 17.85 1.07 -3.69
CA GLU A 67 17.40 -0.05 -2.85
C GLU A 67 17.20 0.38 -1.39
N ARG A 68 18.03 1.28 -0.84
CA ARG A 68 17.83 1.82 0.53
C ARG A 68 16.70 2.86 0.60
N THR A 69 16.37 3.49 -0.51
CA THR A 69 15.22 4.38 -0.65
C THR A 69 13.93 3.57 -0.83
N GLN A 70 13.99 2.41 -1.50
CA GLN A 70 12.91 1.45 -1.74
C GLN A 70 12.68 0.46 -0.61
N ASP A 71 13.71 0.12 0.19
CA ASP A 71 13.56 -0.47 1.52
C ASP A 71 12.75 0.57 2.28
N PHE A 72 11.43 0.40 2.17
CA PHE A 72 10.42 1.37 2.48
C PHE A 72 10.77 1.97 3.84
N ALA A 73 10.36 3.20 4.10
CA ALA A 73 10.06 3.55 5.49
C ALA A 73 8.85 2.72 5.95
N GLU A 74 8.83 1.40 5.70
CA GLU A 74 7.85 0.44 6.16
C GLU A 74 7.91 0.51 7.67
N VAL A 75 6.84 1.06 8.21
CA VAL A 75 6.63 1.17 9.64
C VAL A 75 5.85 -0.05 10.13
N ASP A 76 5.05 -0.66 9.24
CA ASP A 76 4.31 -1.89 9.49
C ASP A 76 3.85 -2.53 8.18
N SER A 77 3.47 -3.80 8.26
CA SER A 77 2.85 -4.53 7.15
C SER A 77 1.75 -5.45 7.64
N TYR A 78 0.74 -5.62 6.80
CA TYR A 78 -0.34 -6.54 7.03
C TYR A 78 -0.44 -7.54 5.88
N HIS A 79 -0.16 -8.81 6.21
CA HIS A 79 -0.19 -9.92 5.26
C HIS A 79 -1.47 -10.73 5.41
N ILE A 80 -2.20 -10.91 4.31
CA ILE A 80 -3.42 -11.72 4.28
C ILE A 80 -3.43 -12.66 3.06
N GLY A 81 -3.92 -13.89 3.26
CA GLY A 81 -4.00 -14.88 2.20
C GLY A 81 -4.91 -14.44 1.04
N TYR A 82 -4.63 -14.91 -0.18
CA TYR A 82 -5.48 -14.61 -1.34
C TYR A 82 -6.93 -15.05 -1.13
N GLY A 83 -7.87 -14.17 -1.47
CA GLY A 83 -9.31 -14.35 -1.23
C GLY A 83 -9.75 -14.13 0.23
N HIS A 84 -8.82 -14.10 1.20
CA HIS A 84 -9.16 -13.82 2.60
C HIS A 84 -9.45 -12.34 2.84
N PHE A 85 -8.88 -11.44 2.02
CA PHE A 85 -9.11 -10.01 2.16
C PHE A 85 -10.56 -9.61 1.84
N HIS A 86 -11.17 -10.19 0.80
CA HIS A 86 -12.62 -10.07 0.56
C HIS A 86 -13.46 -10.46 1.79
N PHE A 87 -13.15 -11.59 2.44
CA PHE A 87 -13.87 -12.00 3.65
C PHE A 87 -13.66 -11.03 4.82
N LEU A 88 -12.43 -10.55 5.03
CA LEU A 88 -12.15 -9.54 6.04
C LEU A 88 -12.95 -8.27 5.78
N ARG A 89 -12.96 -7.76 4.54
CA ARG A 89 -13.73 -6.58 4.14
C ARG A 89 -15.22 -6.80 4.33
N LYS A 90 -15.75 -8.00 4.07
CA LYS A 90 -17.14 -8.37 4.34
C LYS A 90 -17.48 -8.34 5.83
N GLU A 91 -16.66 -8.99 6.65
CA GLU A 91 -16.82 -9.02 8.11
C GLU A 91 -16.78 -7.61 8.71
N LEU A 92 -15.88 -6.76 8.22
CA LEU A 92 -15.78 -5.36 8.66
C LEU A 92 -16.90 -4.47 8.10
N GLY A 93 -17.31 -4.70 6.86
CA GLY A 93 -18.35 -3.92 6.19
C GLY A 93 -19.70 -4.02 6.89
N GLU A 94 -20.07 -5.23 7.33
CA GLU A 94 -21.32 -5.45 8.07
C GLU A 94 -21.41 -4.64 9.37
N LEU A 95 -20.28 -4.27 9.98
CA LEU A 95 -20.22 -3.46 11.19
C LEU A 95 -20.62 -2.00 10.93
N VAL A 96 -20.49 -1.53 9.71
CA VAL A 96 -20.76 -0.13 9.31
C VAL A 96 -21.89 -0.03 8.29
N GLY A 97 -22.63 -1.13 8.05
CA GLY A 97 -23.78 -1.15 7.15
C GLY A 97 -23.43 -1.31 5.67
N VAL A 98 -22.23 -1.79 5.34
CA VAL A 98 -21.85 -2.22 4.00
C VAL A 98 -22.12 -3.72 3.87
N ILE A 99 -22.96 -4.11 2.92
CA ILE A 99 -23.43 -5.48 2.74
C ILE A 99 -23.00 -5.99 1.38
N TYR A 100 -22.24 -7.09 1.39
CA TYR A 100 -21.78 -7.79 0.20
C TYR A 100 -22.78 -8.90 -0.15
N ASN A 101 -23.42 -8.80 -1.30
CA ASN A 101 -24.27 -9.83 -1.86
C ASN A 101 -23.50 -10.57 -2.96
N ASP A 102 -23.04 -11.77 -2.59
CA ASP A 102 -22.15 -12.62 -3.37
C ASP A 102 -22.89 -13.88 -3.87
N GLU A 103 -24.23 -13.90 -3.78
CA GLU A 103 -25.05 -15.06 -4.18
C GLU A 103 -24.91 -15.38 -5.68
N ASP A 104 -24.75 -14.34 -6.51
CA ASP A 104 -24.35 -14.46 -7.91
C ASP A 104 -22.88 -14.09 -8.07
N ILE A 105 -22.03 -15.11 -8.23
CA ILE A 105 -20.57 -14.94 -8.41
C ILE A 105 -20.26 -14.11 -9.67
N PHE A 106 -21.15 -14.09 -10.66
CA PHE A 106 -20.94 -13.31 -11.89
C PHE A 106 -21.40 -11.86 -11.76
N ASN A 107 -22.27 -11.55 -10.79
CA ASN A 107 -22.78 -10.21 -10.52
C ASN A 107 -22.80 -9.90 -9.02
N PRO A 108 -21.64 -9.87 -8.35
CA PRO A 108 -21.59 -9.45 -6.96
C PRO A 108 -22.08 -8.00 -6.85
N SER A 109 -22.85 -7.72 -5.81
CA SER A 109 -23.37 -6.37 -5.55
C SER A 109 -23.07 -5.95 -4.12
N ILE A 110 -22.78 -4.67 -3.93
CA ILE A 110 -22.50 -4.10 -2.62
C ILE A 110 -23.56 -3.03 -2.33
N SER A 111 -24.23 -3.16 -1.19
CA SER A 111 -25.25 -2.22 -0.72
C SER A 111 -24.73 -1.44 0.48
N TYR A 112 -25.02 -0.14 0.55
CA TYR A 112 -24.54 0.76 1.60
C TYR A 112 -25.48 1.96 1.76
N ASP A 113 -25.44 2.63 2.92
CA ASP A 113 -26.17 3.88 3.15
C ASP A 113 -25.52 5.02 2.33
N ASN A 114 -26.33 5.89 1.71
CA ASN A 114 -25.87 7.08 0.98
C ASN A 114 -24.89 7.97 1.77
N LYS A 115 -24.90 7.91 3.11
CA LYS A 115 -23.91 8.60 3.96
C LYS A 115 -22.46 8.13 3.75
N LEU A 116 -22.26 6.93 3.21
CA LEU A 116 -20.95 6.38 2.86
C LEU A 116 -20.54 6.70 1.42
N ALA A 117 -21.43 7.25 0.60
CA ALA A 117 -21.13 7.54 -0.79
C ALA A 117 -19.93 8.49 -0.92
N SER A 118 -18.99 8.14 -1.80
CA SER A 118 -17.78 8.92 -2.08
C SER A 118 -16.89 9.17 -0.86
N THR A 119 -16.78 8.18 0.03
CA THR A 119 -15.90 8.24 1.20
C THR A 119 -14.68 7.33 1.07
N PRO A 120 -13.53 7.68 1.68
CA PRO A 120 -12.37 6.79 1.73
C PRO A 120 -12.69 5.42 2.37
N LEU A 121 -13.60 5.38 3.36
CA LEU A 121 -14.05 4.12 3.94
C LEU A 121 -14.78 3.23 2.93
N LEU A 122 -15.65 3.80 2.10
CA LEU A 122 -16.32 3.03 1.05
C LEU A 122 -15.33 2.55 -0.02
N ASN A 123 -14.35 3.39 -0.40
CA ASN A 123 -13.29 2.99 -1.34
C ASN A 123 -12.52 1.77 -0.81
N PHE A 124 -12.19 1.73 0.48
CA PHE A 124 -11.58 0.55 1.11
C PHE A 124 -12.43 -0.71 0.93
N PHE A 125 -13.74 -0.61 1.10
CA PHE A 125 -14.65 -1.72 0.87
C PHE A 125 -14.85 -2.08 -0.62
N PHE A 126 -14.58 -1.16 -1.54
CA PHE A 126 -14.62 -1.43 -2.99
C PHE A 126 -13.30 -1.89 -3.59
N HIS A 127 -12.24 -1.96 -2.79
CA HIS A 127 -10.94 -2.40 -3.25
C HIS A 127 -11.02 -3.76 -3.99
N SER A 128 -10.29 -3.90 -5.09
CA SER A 128 -10.35 -5.07 -5.98
C SER A 128 -9.33 -6.17 -5.66
N ASP A 129 -8.73 -6.13 -4.47
CA ASP A 129 -7.68 -7.05 -4.01
C ASP A 129 -6.47 -7.08 -4.98
N CYS A 130 -6.13 -5.94 -5.57
CA CYS A 130 -4.99 -5.74 -6.47
C CYS A 130 -4.17 -4.53 -6.04
N ASP A 131 -3.09 -4.23 -6.76
CA ASP A 131 -2.26 -3.07 -6.53
C ASP A 131 -3.09 -1.78 -6.52
N ASP A 132 -2.97 -1.00 -5.44
CA ASP A 132 -3.63 0.28 -5.23
C ASP A 132 -2.90 1.05 -4.12
N ILE A 133 -3.17 2.34 -4.01
CA ILE A 133 -2.55 3.21 -3.00
C ILE A 133 -3.63 3.96 -2.24
N PHE A 134 -3.59 3.86 -0.91
CA PHE A 134 -4.40 4.69 -0.02
C PHE A 134 -3.50 5.74 0.63
N THR A 135 -3.73 7.01 0.31
CA THR A 135 -2.96 8.10 0.89
C THR A 135 -3.09 8.13 2.42
N ALA A 136 -2.13 8.72 3.13
CA ALA A 136 -2.22 8.88 4.58
C ALA A 136 -3.51 9.57 5.04
N HIS A 137 -4.03 10.51 4.25
CA HIS A 137 -5.32 11.14 4.50
C HIS A 137 -6.47 10.13 4.36
N ASP A 138 -6.47 9.32 3.29
CA ASP A 138 -7.52 8.31 3.07
C ASP A 138 -7.53 7.25 4.17
N VAL A 139 -6.36 6.76 4.59
CA VAL A 139 -6.21 5.82 5.72
C VAL A 139 -6.76 6.42 7.01
N GLN A 140 -6.41 7.69 7.30
CA GLN A 140 -6.89 8.38 8.50
C GLN A 140 -8.41 8.55 8.49
N ILE A 141 -8.97 9.14 7.42
CA ILE A 141 -10.41 9.42 7.33
C ILE A 141 -11.22 8.13 7.32
N SER A 142 -10.76 7.11 6.61
CA SER A 142 -11.45 5.82 6.57
C SER A 142 -11.51 5.16 7.95
N TYR A 143 -10.41 5.20 8.72
CA TYR A 143 -10.40 4.69 10.10
C TYR A 143 -11.35 5.48 11.02
N GLU A 144 -11.31 6.82 10.96
CA GLU A 144 -12.18 7.68 11.77
C GLU A 144 -13.67 7.43 11.46
N GLN A 145 -14.00 7.28 10.17
CA GLN A 145 -15.35 6.92 9.74
C GLN A 145 -15.75 5.52 10.23
N PHE A 146 -14.84 4.54 10.15
CA PHE A 146 -15.10 3.19 10.61
C PHE A 146 -15.45 3.19 12.09
N ILE A 147 -14.61 3.80 12.95
CA ILE A 147 -14.84 3.86 14.40
C ILE A 147 -16.13 4.59 14.76
N LYS A 148 -16.49 5.63 14.00
CA LYS A 148 -17.73 6.39 14.21
C LYS A 148 -18.99 5.59 13.89
N LEU A 149 -18.95 4.77 12.84
CA LEU A 149 -20.10 4.03 12.33
C LEU A 149 -20.19 2.60 12.88
N CYS A 150 -19.09 2.05 13.39
CA CYS A 150 -18.98 0.67 13.81
C CYS A 150 -20.00 0.33 14.92
N ASP A 151 -20.80 -0.70 14.67
CA ASP A 151 -21.61 -1.37 15.69
C ASP A 151 -20.70 -2.12 16.67
N LYS A 152 -20.52 -1.55 17.86
CA LYS A 152 -19.62 -2.09 18.88
C LYS A 152 -20.06 -3.44 19.43
N ASN A 153 -21.37 -3.72 19.47
CA ASN A 153 -21.87 -5.00 19.98
C ASN A 153 -21.56 -6.10 18.98
N LYS A 154 -21.88 -5.88 17.69
CA LYS A 154 -21.51 -6.82 16.63
C LYS A 154 -20.00 -7.02 16.50
N LEU A 155 -19.21 -5.97 16.72
CA LEU A 155 -17.75 -6.10 16.71
C LEU A 155 -17.26 -7.05 17.81
N GLN A 156 -17.84 -6.99 19.01
CA GLN A 156 -17.49 -7.93 20.09
C GLN A 156 -17.83 -9.37 19.70
N ASP A 157 -19.00 -9.60 19.11
CA ASP A 157 -19.41 -10.92 18.64
C ASP A 157 -18.47 -11.46 17.54
N LYS A 158 -18.12 -10.63 16.55
CA LYS A 158 -17.19 -11.02 15.48
C LYS A 158 -15.78 -11.30 16.03
N LYS A 159 -15.32 -10.52 17.02
CA LYS A 159 -14.03 -10.74 17.70
C LYS A 159 -13.99 -12.04 18.52
N ALA A 160 -15.14 -12.56 18.95
CA ALA A 160 -15.24 -13.86 19.60
C ALA A 160 -15.38 -15.03 18.60
N GLY A 161 -15.61 -14.73 17.31
CA GLY A 161 -15.81 -15.70 16.26
C GLY A 161 -14.54 -16.16 15.55
N LYS A 162 -14.72 -16.90 14.44
CA LYS A 162 -13.64 -17.52 13.64
C LYS A 162 -12.60 -16.51 13.13
N TRP A 163 -13.02 -15.28 12.81
CA TRP A 163 -12.15 -14.23 12.26
C TRP A 163 -11.61 -13.27 13.33
N GLY A 164 -11.82 -13.56 14.62
CA GLY A 164 -11.56 -12.59 15.68
C GLY A 164 -10.10 -12.15 15.79
N GLU A 165 -9.15 -13.08 15.63
CA GLU A 165 -7.72 -12.77 15.64
C GLU A 165 -7.34 -11.87 14.45
N GLU A 166 -7.84 -12.20 13.26
CA GLU A 166 -7.52 -11.49 12.03
C GLU A 166 -8.13 -10.08 12.02
N ILE A 167 -9.39 -9.95 12.45
CA ILE A 167 -10.06 -8.66 12.66
C ILE A 167 -9.27 -7.81 13.66
N ASN A 168 -8.80 -8.40 14.78
CA ASN A 168 -8.00 -7.66 15.76
C ASN A 168 -6.67 -7.20 15.18
N ARG A 169 -5.94 -8.07 14.46
CA ARG A 169 -4.66 -7.73 13.83
C ARG A 169 -4.84 -6.58 12.84
N PHE A 170 -5.83 -6.68 11.95
CA PHE A 170 -6.09 -5.65 10.96
C PHE A 170 -6.53 -4.32 11.58
N LEU A 171 -7.43 -4.34 12.57
CA LEU A 171 -7.87 -3.11 13.23
C LEU A 171 -6.73 -2.43 13.99
N ASN A 172 -5.81 -3.19 14.58
CA ASN A 172 -4.60 -2.63 15.21
C ASN A 172 -3.66 -2.00 14.17
N PHE A 173 -3.45 -2.68 13.03
CA PHE A 173 -2.69 -2.15 11.90
C PHE A 173 -3.30 -0.86 11.36
N TRP A 174 -4.63 -0.83 11.18
CA TRP A 174 -5.36 0.34 10.69
C TRP A 174 -5.32 1.51 11.67
N GLN A 175 -5.52 1.23 12.96
CA GLN A 175 -5.39 2.24 14.01
C GLN A 175 -3.98 2.85 14.02
N LYS A 176 -2.94 2.02 13.99
CA LYS A 176 -1.55 2.47 14.00
C LYS A 176 -1.28 3.34 12.77
N SER A 177 -1.70 2.89 11.59
CA SER A 177 -1.52 3.60 10.33
C SER A 177 -2.20 4.96 10.34
N ALA A 178 -3.46 5.02 10.77
CA ALA A 178 -4.20 6.28 10.90
C ALA A 178 -3.56 7.23 11.92
N THR A 179 -3.11 6.71 13.08
CA THR A 179 -2.51 7.52 14.16
C THR A 179 -1.16 8.10 13.75
N GLN A 180 -0.35 7.31 13.05
CA GLN A 180 0.99 7.70 12.61
C GLN A 180 0.99 8.39 11.23
N LYS A 181 -0.19 8.56 10.61
CA LYS A 181 -0.36 9.17 9.28
C LYS A 181 0.45 8.44 8.20
N LEU A 182 0.36 7.11 8.20
CA LEU A 182 1.01 6.24 7.23
C LEU A 182 0.16 6.13 5.96
N GLN A 183 0.83 6.02 4.82
CA GLN A 183 0.25 5.65 3.53
C GLN A 183 0.26 4.12 3.39
N TRP A 184 -0.74 3.58 2.71
CA TRP A 184 -0.77 2.15 2.34
C TRP A 184 -0.50 1.96 0.85
N ASP A 185 0.27 0.93 0.56
CA ASP A 185 0.46 0.36 -0.77
C ASP A 185 0.07 -1.11 -0.73
N PHE A 186 -0.82 -1.50 -1.64
CA PHE A 186 -1.33 -2.85 -1.77
C PHE A 186 -0.50 -3.59 -2.81
N CYS A 187 -0.01 -4.80 -2.49
CA CYS A 187 0.90 -5.60 -3.32
C CYS A 187 0.54 -7.09 -3.33
#